data_AF-A0A023FK59-F1
#
_entry.id   AF-A0A023FK59-F1
#
_cell.length_a   1.000
_cell.length_b   1.000
_cell.length_c   1.000
_cell.angle_alpha   90.00
_cell.angle_beta   90.00
_cell.angle_gamma   90.00
#
_symmetry.space_group_name_H-M   'P 1'
#
loop_
_entity.id
_entity.type
_entity.pdbx_description
1 polymer ?
#
loop_
_entity_poly.entity_id
_entity_poly.type
_entity_poly.pdbx_seq_one_letter_code
_entity_poly.pdbx_strand_id
1 'polypeptide(L)'
;MADQTVTSSEGPTPRTHLLPLRVRLAYSVGHVLNDLCASMWFTYLLVYLTFVRQLRPTLAGALLLIGQVADAVATPFVGIESDRDDDFWLCHYGRRKTWHLIGTVCVVGSFPFLFTKPMGNHPSSQEAQFVYYAAFIIIFQFGWASTQISHLSLIPDITPIPHERVELNAMRYACTVASNVLVYTVTWAALGISGTDHEAQVGPPDGDVFRDIVLIVVAIGAFFSLIFHLVVRDPSRGGRRESRSRHTDEYIRSLVLDRSCHFVWKDWFKEKAFYLVALLYMFTRLYVNLNQVYISLYLQDTLLLRRESIAIIPLVMYVSGL
;
A
#
# COMPACT_ATOMS: atom_id res chain seq x y z
N MET A 1 56.64 6.54 -42.54
CA MET A 1 56.04 5.48 -41.70
C MET A 1 54.99 6.20 -40.85
N ALA A 2 53.72 5.95 -41.16
CA ALA A 2 52.59 6.82 -40.82
C ALA A 2 52.20 6.72 -39.34
N ASP A 3 51.95 7.89 -38.75
CA ASP A 3 51.44 8.09 -37.40
C ASP A 3 49.91 7.95 -37.43
N GLN A 4 49.40 6.83 -36.89
CA GLN A 4 47.96 6.58 -36.79
C GLN A 4 47.41 7.31 -35.57
N THR A 5 46.90 8.52 -35.82
CA THR A 5 46.01 9.23 -34.92
C THR A 5 44.73 8.43 -34.74
N VAL A 6 44.61 7.77 -33.58
CA VAL A 6 43.36 7.17 -33.09
C VAL A 6 42.39 8.31 -32.80
N THR A 7 41.56 8.63 -33.79
CA THR A 7 40.37 9.46 -33.59
C THR A 7 39.32 8.59 -32.89
N SER A 8 39.28 8.69 -31.56
CA SER A 8 38.16 8.19 -30.77
C SER A 8 36.93 9.03 -31.10
N SER A 9 36.16 8.61 -32.11
CA SER A 9 34.81 9.14 -32.32
C SER A 9 33.96 8.69 -31.14
N GLU A 10 33.81 9.54 -30.13
CA GLU A 10 32.69 9.46 -29.20
C GLU A 10 31.41 9.60 -30.03
N GLY A 11 30.85 8.46 -30.44
CA GLY A 11 29.51 8.43 -30.99
C GLY A 11 28.54 9.06 -29.98
N PRO A 12 27.46 9.70 -30.43
CA PRO A 12 26.49 10.31 -29.54
C PRO A 12 26.02 9.24 -28.56
N THR A 13 26.18 9.51 -27.27
CA THR A 13 25.69 8.66 -26.18
C THR A 13 24.24 8.25 -26.51
N PRO A 14 23.92 6.94 -26.48
CA PRO A 14 22.58 6.50 -26.80
C PRO A 14 21.64 7.20 -25.83
N ARG A 15 20.65 7.93 -26.37
CA ARG A 15 19.62 8.60 -25.58
C ARG A 15 19.14 7.63 -24.52
N THR A 16 19.55 7.86 -23.26
CA THR A 16 19.11 7.07 -22.12
C THR A 16 17.60 7.08 -22.14
N HIS A 17 16.98 5.91 -22.27
CA HIS A 17 15.53 5.79 -22.41
C HIS A 17 14.89 6.09 -21.04
N LEU A 18 14.80 7.39 -20.72
CA LEU A 18 14.18 7.88 -19.50
C LEU A 18 12.68 7.60 -19.57
N LEU A 19 12.13 7.10 -18.46
CA LEU A 19 10.70 6.90 -18.35
C LEU A 19 9.95 8.24 -18.53
N PRO A 20 8.94 8.31 -19.41
CA PRO A 20 8.15 9.52 -19.56
C PRO A 20 7.44 9.85 -18.24
N LEU A 21 7.42 11.13 -17.88
CA LEU A 21 6.83 11.63 -16.63
C LEU A 21 5.41 11.10 -16.37
N ARG A 22 4.61 10.94 -17.43
CA ARG A 22 3.25 10.37 -17.36
C ARG A 22 3.22 8.96 -16.76
N VAL A 23 4.18 8.11 -17.14
CA VAL A 23 4.29 6.74 -16.62
C VAL A 23 4.79 6.74 -15.19
N ARG A 24 5.73 7.64 -14.84
CA ARG A 24 6.21 7.81 -13.46
C ARG A 24 5.06 8.19 -12.52
N LEU A 25 4.31 9.24 -12.88
CA LEU A 25 3.16 9.70 -12.10
C LEU A 25 2.06 8.63 -11.99
N ALA A 26 1.71 7.99 -13.11
CA ALA A 26 0.70 6.93 -13.10
C ALA A 26 1.13 5.70 -12.29
N TYR A 27 2.41 5.36 -12.29
CA TYR A 27 2.96 4.33 -11.43
C TYR A 27 2.80 4.71 -9.96
N SER A 28 3.22 5.92 -9.57
CA SER A 28 3.20 6.36 -8.17
C SER A 28 1.80 6.37 -7.56
N VAL A 29 0.77 6.74 -8.32
CA VAL A 29 -0.62 6.74 -7.83
C VAL A 29 -1.22 5.33 -7.68
N GLY A 30 -0.59 4.28 -8.24
CA GLY A 30 -1.09 2.91 -8.17
C GLY A 30 -1.23 2.36 -6.75
N HIS A 31 -0.43 2.86 -5.80
CA HIS A 31 -0.49 2.43 -4.41
C HIS A 31 -1.41 3.28 -3.51
N VAL A 32 -1.97 4.37 -4.03
CA VAL A 32 -2.76 5.33 -3.25
C VAL A 32 -3.95 4.68 -2.55
N LEU A 33 -4.64 3.73 -3.19
CA LEU A 33 -5.75 2.99 -2.56
C LEU A 33 -5.31 2.29 -1.26
N ASN A 34 -4.16 1.63 -1.28
CA ASN A 34 -3.61 1.00 -0.09
C ASN A 34 -3.26 2.05 0.94
N ASP A 35 -2.49 3.09 0.60
CA ASP A 35 -2.05 4.10 1.55
C ASP A 35 -3.22 4.80 2.28
N LEU A 36 -4.28 5.09 1.53
CA LEU A 36 -5.55 5.60 2.04
C LEU A 36 -6.22 4.65 3.04
N CYS A 37 -6.35 3.36 2.68
CA CYS A 37 -6.91 2.34 3.56
C CYS A 37 -6.03 2.09 4.79
N ALA A 38 -4.70 2.18 4.65
CA ALA A 38 -3.73 2.04 5.74
C ALA A 38 -3.94 3.10 6.81
N SER A 39 -4.10 4.35 6.37
CA SER A 39 -4.31 5.48 7.26
C SER A 39 -5.59 5.27 8.09
N MET A 40 -6.68 4.86 7.44
CA MET A 40 -7.93 4.49 8.11
C MET A 40 -7.77 3.28 9.06
N TRP A 41 -7.05 2.24 8.62
CA TRP A 41 -6.79 1.02 9.40
C TRP A 41 -6.02 1.33 10.69
N PHE A 42 -4.86 1.98 10.57
CA PHE A 42 -4.00 2.24 11.72
C PHE A 42 -4.59 3.31 12.62
N THR A 43 -5.16 4.40 12.10
CA THR A 43 -5.59 5.52 12.95
C THR A 43 -7.00 5.32 13.54
N TYR A 44 -7.93 4.68 12.82
CA TYR A 44 -9.36 4.75 13.15
C TYR A 44 -10.04 3.41 13.38
N LEU A 45 -9.54 2.29 12.86
CA LEU A 45 -10.24 1.02 13.00
C LEU A 45 -10.41 0.60 14.46
N LEU A 46 -9.37 0.75 15.29
CA LEU A 46 -9.47 0.39 16.71
C LEU A 46 -10.46 1.28 17.46
N VAL A 47 -10.47 2.58 17.18
CA VAL A 47 -11.41 3.55 17.73
C VAL A 47 -12.84 3.19 17.33
N TYR A 48 -13.06 2.88 16.06
CA TYR A 48 -14.35 2.48 15.53
C TYR A 48 -14.87 1.19 16.20
N LEU A 49 -14.03 0.15 16.28
CA LEU A 49 -14.42 -1.12 16.91
C LEU A 49 -14.75 -0.96 18.40
N THR A 50 -14.00 -0.11 19.11
CA THR A 50 -14.12 0.05 20.57
C THR A 50 -15.23 1.02 20.96
N PHE A 51 -15.29 2.21 20.36
CA PHE A 51 -16.21 3.27 20.78
C PHE A 51 -17.50 3.32 19.98
N VAL A 52 -17.44 3.08 18.66
CA VAL A 52 -18.62 3.11 17.79
C VAL A 52 -19.36 1.77 17.83
N ARG A 53 -18.64 0.66 17.69
CA ARG A 53 -19.21 -0.69 17.71
C ARG A 53 -19.32 -1.29 19.11
N GLN A 54 -18.68 -0.67 20.10
CA GLN A 54 -18.75 -1.10 21.50
C GLN A 54 -18.32 -2.57 21.69
N LEU A 55 -17.37 -3.04 20.90
CA LEU A 55 -16.75 -4.35 21.11
C LEU A 55 -15.86 -4.31 22.34
N ARG A 56 -15.77 -5.44 23.04
CA ARG A 56 -14.77 -5.62 24.11
C ARG A 56 -13.38 -5.27 23.55
N PRO A 57 -12.57 -4.44 24.26
CA PRO A 57 -11.23 -4.06 23.79
C PRO A 57 -10.33 -5.25 23.48
N THR A 58 -10.50 -6.37 24.21
CA THR A 58 -9.79 -7.63 23.95
C THR A 58 -10.12 -8.23 22.59
N LEU A 59 -11.40 -8.19 22.18
CA LEU A 59 -11.84 -8.65 20.86
C LEU A 59 -11.36 -7.71 19.75
N ALA A 60 -11.44 -6.40 19.96
CA ALA A 60 -10.96 -5.40 19.00
C ALA A 60 -9.44 -5.53 18.77
N GLY A 61 -8.66 -5.71 19.83
CA GLY A 61 -7.23 -5.99 19.73
C GLY A 61 -6.92 -7.33 19.05
N ALA A 62 -7.69 -8.37 19.33
CA ALA A 62 -7.56 -9.67 18.66
C ALA A 62 -7.85 -9.58 17.15
N LEU A 63 -8.80 -8.74 16.72
CA LEU A 63 -9.07 -8.48 15.30
C LEU A 63 -7.87 -7.84 14.60
N LEU A 64 -7.20 -6.88 15.24
CA LEU A 64 -5.97 -6.29 14.70
C LEU A 64 -4.84 -7.33 14.62
N LEU A 65 -4.71 -8.20 15.62
CA LEU A 65 -3.74 -9.29 15.62
C LEU A 65 -3.99 -10.28 14.47
N ILE A 66 -5.23 -10.68 14.24
CA ILE A 66 -5.62 -11.50 13.08
C ILE A 66 -5.17 -10.81 11.78
N GLY A 67 -5.33 -9.49 11.70
CA GLY A 67 -4.84 -8.72 10.56
C GLY A 67 -3.33 -8.87 10.34
N GLN A 68 -2.52 -8.73 11.40
CA GLN A 68 -1.06 -8.88 11.31
C GLN A 68 -0.66 -10.31 10.89
N VAL A 69 -1.33 -11.33 11.43
CA VAL A 69 -1.05 -12.74 11.08
C VAL A 69 -1.43 -13.01 9.63
N ALA A 70 -2.59 -12.53 9.17
CA ALA A 70 -3.03 -12.68 7.79
C ALA A 70 -2.06 -12.04 6.79
N ASP A 71 -1.56 -10.84 7.08
CA ASP A 71 -0.56 -10.15 6.24
C ASP A 71 0.80 -10.88 6.22
N ALA A 72 1.24 -11.38 7.38
CA ALA A 72 2.46 -12.17 7.50
C ALA A 72 2.43 -13.46 6.66
N VAL A 73 1.25 -14.06 6.48
CA VAL A 73 1.06 -15.24 5.62
C VAL A 73 0.86 -14.84 4.15
N ALA A 74 0.06 -13.80 3.88
CA ALA A 74 -0.28 -13.38 2.53
C ALA A 74 0.93 -12.80 1.77
N THR A 75 1.80 -12.04 2.45
CA THR A 75 2.97 -11.39 1.84
C THR A 75 3.92 -12.38 1.13
N PRO A 76 4.44 -13.43 1.79
CA PRO A 76 5.30 -14.41 1.11
C PRO A 76 4.53 -15.22 0.06
N PHE A 77 3.25 -15.53 0.30
CA PHE A 77 2.41 -16.24 -0.66
C PHE A 77 2.29 -15.48 -1.99
N VAL A 78 1.89 -14.20 -1.92
CA VAL A 78 1.81 -13.31 -3.09
C VAL A 78 3.18 -13.12 -3.72
N GLY A 79 4.24 -12.93 -2.91
CA GLY A 79 5.60 -12.76 -3.44
C GLY A 79 6.03 -13.92 -4.34
N ILE A 80 5.85 -15.15 -3.86
CA ILE A 80 6.19 -16.37 -4.62
C ILE A 80 5.26 -16.53 -5.84
N GLU A 81 3.96 -16.36 -5.66
CA GLU A 81 3.00 -16.65 -6.73
C GLU A 81 3.04 -15.58 -7.84
N SER A 82 3.23 -14.31 -7.48
CA SER A 82 3.38 -13.22 -8.45
C SER A 82 4.70 -13.28 -9.24
N ASP A 83 5.67 -14.10 -8.81
CA ASP A 83 6.94 -14.38 -9.49
C ASP A 83 6.87 -15.59 -10.44
N ARG A 84 5.83 -16.43 -10.35
CA ARG A 84 5.63 -17.58 -11.25
C ARG A 84 5.19 -17.13 -12.63
N ASP A 85 5.47 -17.92 -13.66
CA ASP A 85 4.93 -17.61 -14.98
C ASP A 85 3.42 -17.86 -14.98
N ASP A 86 2.64 -16.81 -15.24
CA ASP A 86 1.18 -16.90 -15.23
C ASP A 86 0.72 -17.71 -16.46
N ASP A 87 0.15 -18.90 -16.22
CA ASP A 87 -0.73 -19.64 -17.15
C ASP A 87 -2.23 -19.36 -16.82
N PHE A 88 -2.51 -18.20 -16.22
CA PHE A 88 -3.84 -17.81 -15.78
C PHE A 88 -4.70 -17.26 -16.92
N TRP A 89 -6.04 -17.34 -16.89
CA TRP A 89 -6.87 -16.81 -18.00
C TRP A 89 -6.69 -15.30 -18.26
N LEU A 90 -6.13 -14.56 -17.29
CA LEU A 90 -5.73 -13.14 -17.40
C LEU A 90 -4.31 -12.93 -17.97
N CYS A 91 -3.63 -13.94 -18.53
CA CYS A 91 -2.25 -13.85 -19.08
C CYS A 91 -1.99 -12.60 -19.93
N HIS A 92 -2.99 -12.12 -20.67
CA HIS A 92 -2.86 -10.94 -21.53
C HIS A 92 -2.81 -9.60 -20.77
N TYR A 93 -3.04 -9.57 -19.46
CA TYR A 93 -3.05 -8.34 -18.65
C TYR A 93 -1.66 -7.94 -18.14
N GLY A 94 -0.78 -8.93 -17.96
CA GLY A 94 0.57 -8.80 -17.40
C GLY A 94 0.62 -9.25 -15.94
N ARG A 95 1.66 -10.01 -15.60
CA ARG A 95 1.72 -10.79 -14.35
C ARG A 95 1.57 -9.93 -13.10
N ARG A 96 2.41 -8.91 -12.97
CA ARG A 96 2.39 -8.01 -11.81
C ARG A 96 1.09 -7.23 -11.74
N LYS A 97 0.55 -6.83 -12.90
CA LYS A 97 -0.72 -6.12 -12.96
C LYS A 97 -1.92 -6.99 -12.61
N THR A 98 -1.88 -8.29 -12.90
CA THR A 98 -2.95 -9.24 -12.52
C THR A 98 -3.05 -9.34 -11.01
N TRP A 99 -1.93 -9.59 -10.32
CA TRP A 99 -1.89 -9.65 -8.85
C TRP A 99 -2.25 -8.31 -8.21
N HIS A 100 -1.83 -7.19 -8.80
CA HIS A 100 -2.27 -5.87 -8.36
C HIS A 100 -3.80 -5.67 -8.51
N LEU A 101 -4.39 -6.14 -9.60
CA LEU A 101 -5.83 -6.03 -9.86
C LEU A 101 -6.63 -6.90 -8.89
N ILE A 102 -6.20 -8.16 -8.68
CA ILE A 102 -6.80 -9.06 -7.69
C ILE A 102 -6.79 -8.39 -6.31
N GLY A 103 -5.64 -7.84 -5.91
CA GLY A 103 -5.52 -7.13 -4.64
C GLY A 103 -6.44 -5.92 -4.55
N THR A 104 -6.51 -5.11 -5.61
CA THR A 104 -7.39 -3.94 -5.69
C THR A 104 -8.85 -4.34 -5.51
N VAL A 105 -9.31 -5.40 -6.20
CA VAL A 105 -10.68 -5.91 -6.07
C VAL A 105 -10.97 -6.40 -4.66
N CYS A 106 -10.02 -7.12 -4.04
CA CYS A 106 -10.14 -7.54 -2.65
C CYS A 106 -10.26 -6.33 -1.70
N VAL A 107 -9.41 -5.32 -1.84
CA VAL A 107 -9.45 -4.11 -0.98
C VAL A 107 -10.75 -3.34 -1.16
N VAL A 108 -11.16 -3.04 -2.39
CA VAL A 108 -12.43 -2.33 -2.68
C VAL A 108 -13.62 -3.13 -2.17
N GLY A 109 -13.59 -4.45 -2.31
CA GLY A 109 -14.68 -5.35 -1.92
C GLY A 109 -14.74 -5.67 -0.43
N SER A 110 -13.69 -5.44 0.37
CA SER A 110 -13.66 -5.79 1.80
C SER A 110 -13.55 -4.58 2.72
N PHE A 111 -12.80 -3.54 2.35
CA PHE A 111 -12.48 -2.45 3.25
C PHE A 111 -13.71 -1.65 3.73
N PRO A 112 -14.72 -1.32 2.88
CA PRO A 112 -15.94 -0.67 3.34
C PRO A 112 -16.71 -1.47 4.41
N PHE A 113 -16.64 -2.80 4.36
CA PHE A 113 -17.33 -3.67 5.31
C PHE A 113 -16.71 -3.63 6.71
N LEU A 114 -15.45 -3.22 6.84
CA LEU A 114 -14.79 -3.02 8.14
C LEU A 114 -15.40 -1.85 8.93
N PHE A 115 -15.99 -0.88 8.23
CA PHE A 115 -16.63 0.30 8.82
C PHE A 115 -18.15 0.28 8.61
N THR A 116 -18.72 -0.90 8.36
CA THR A 116 -20.17 -1.11 8.25
C THR A 116 -20.65 -2.07 9.32
N LYS A 117 -21.91 -1.94 9.75
CA LYS A 117 -22.54 -2.91 10.64
C LYS A 117 -22.82 -4.23 9.90
N PRO A 118 -22.71 -5.40 10.55
CA PRO A 118 -23.11 -6.67 9.92
C PRO A 118 -24.55 -6.61 9.40
N MET A 119 -24.79 -7.24 8.24
CA MET A 119 -26.12 -7.28 7.62
C MET A 119 -27.12 -8.06 8.50
N GLY A 120 -28.18 -7.39 8.94
CA GLY A 120 -29.25 -7.97 9.76
C GLY A 120 -29.88 -6.92 10.70
N ASN A 121 -31.20 -7.00 10.89
CA ASN A 121 -31.94 -6.06 11.75
C ASN A 121 -31.92 -6.45 13.24
N HIS A 122 -31.33 -7.59 13.60
CA HIS A 122 -31.25 -8.06 14.98
C HIS A 122 -29.90 -7.70 15.62
N PRO A 123 -29.87 -7.38 16.94
CA PRO A 123 -28.63 -7.16 17.65
C PRO A 123 -27.73 -8.39 17.53
N SER A 124 -26.60 -8.23 16.83
CA SER A 124 -25.61 -9.29 16.64
C SER A 124 -24.78 -9.46 17.90
N SER A 125 -24.63 -10.71 18.35
CA SER A 125 -23.73 -11.04 19.46
C SER A 125 -22.30 -10.56 19.15
N GLN A 126 -21.52 -10.27 20.19
CA GLN A 126 -20.14 -9.80 19.99
C GLN A 126 -19.29 -10.83 19.23
N GLU A 127 -19.56 -12.13 19.43
CA GLU A 127 -18.88 -13.20 18.69
C GLU A 127 -19.24 -13.20 17.21
N ALA A 128 -20.51 -12.92 16.86
CA ALA A 128 -20.92 -12.80 15.46
C ALA A 128 -20.28 -11.57 14.79
N GLN A 129 -20.18 -10.44 15.50
CA GLN A 129 -19.46 -9.25 15.03
C GLN A 129 -17.96 -9.55 14.84
N PHE A 130 -17.35 -10.29 15.77
CA PHE A 130 -15.96 -10.72 15.68
C PHE A 130 -15.70 -11.56 14.43
N VAL A 131 -16.52 -12.58 14.17
CA VAL A 131 -16.39 -13.44 12.97
C VAL A 131 -16.58 -12.63 11.69
N TYR A 132 -17.57 -11.73 11.67
CA TYR A 132 -17.82 -10.83 10.54
C TYR A 132 -16.58 -9.97 10.23
N TYR A 133 -16.05 -9.24 11.22
CA TYR A 133 -14.90 -8.37 11.01
C TYR A 133 -13.65 -9.19 10.67
N ALA A 134 -13.41 -10.32 11.34
CA ALA A 134 -12.26 -11.19 11.07
C ALA A 134 -12.23 -11.66 9.60
N ALA A 135 -13.38 -12.06 9.04
CA ALA A 135 -13.45 -12.50 7.65
C ALA A 135 -13.05 -11.39 6.67
N PHE A 136 -13.59 -10.18 6.83
CA PHE A 136 -13.25 -9.05 5.96
C PHE A 136 -11.82 -8.56 6.18
N ILE A 137 -11.31 -8.61 7.42
CA ILE A 137 -9.90 -8.30 7.72
C ILE A 137 -8.98 -9.24 6.95
N ILE A 138 -9.23 -10.56 6.97
CA ILE A 138 -8.37 -11.52 6.26
C ILE A 138 -8.35 -11.23 4.76
N ILE A 139 -9.50 -10.93 4.15
CA ILE A 139 -9.59 -10.57 2.73
C ILE A 139 -8.87 -9.25 2.44
N PHE A 140 -9.03 -8.24 3.30
CA PHE A 140 -8.34 -6.96 3.19
C PHE A 140 -6.82 -7.13 3.27
N GLN A 141 -6.31 -7.90 4.24
CA GLN A 141 -4.86 -8.12 4.40
C GLN A 141 -4.26 -8.89 3.22
N PHE A 142 -4.99 -9.86 2.67
CA PHE A 142 -4.59 -10.49 1.41
C PHE A 142 -4.53 -9.47 0.26
N GLY A 143 -5.58 -8.65 0.12
CA GLY A 143 -5.63 -7.61 -0.90
C GLY A 143 -4.51 -6.59 -0.78
N TRP A 144 -4.23 -6.17 0.46
CA TRP A 144 -3.14 -5.28 0.84
C TRP A 144 -1.77 -5.83 0.42
N ALA A 145 -1.47 -7.07 0.81
CA ALA A 145 -0.22 -7.73 0.44
C ALA A 145 -0.10 -7.88 -1.08
N SER A 146 -1.20 -8.26 -1.74
CA SER A 146 -1.27 -8.44 -3.20
C SER A 146 -0.95 -7.17 -3.98
N THR A 147 -1.56 -6.03 -3.64
CA THR A 147 -1.25 -4.75 -4.29
C THR A 147 0.16 -4.28 -3.95
N GLN A 148 0.59 -4.36 -2.68
CA GLN A 148 1.88 -3.84 -2.24
C GLN A 148 3.05 -4.55 -2.91
N ILE A 149 3.07 -5.89 -2.85
CA ILE A 149 4.17 -6.69 -3.38
C ILE A 149 4.22 -6.58 -4.90
N SER A 150 3.07 -6.67 -5.56
CA SER A 150 3.02 -6.56 -7.03
C SER A 150 3.43 -5.19 -7.54
N HIS A 151 3.06 -4.13 -6.83
CA HIS A 151 3.44 -2.76 -7.17
C HIS A 151 4.96 -2.55 -7.05
N LEU A 152 5.54 -2.92 -5.90
CA LEU A 152 6.98 -2.78 -5.65
C LEU A 152 7.83 -3.63 -6.60
N SER A 153 7.41 -4.87 -6.87
CA SER A 153 8.11 -5.78 -7.79
C SER A 153 8.05 -5.32 -9.25
N LEU A 154 7.14 -4.40 -9.60
CA LEU A 154 7.03 -3.84 -10.94
C LEU A 154 8.08 -2.74 -11.21
N ILE A 155 8.66 -2.09 -10.20
CA ILE A 155 9.71 -1.07 -10.36
C ILE A 155 10.91 -1.57 -11.18
N PRO A 156 11.58 -2.68 -10.79
CA PRO A 156 12.73 -3.17 -11.54
C PRO A 156 12.39 -3.65 -12.95
N ASP A 157 11.13 -4.05 -13.18
CA ASP A 157 10.63 -4.50 -14.48
C ASP A 157 10.37 -3.30 -15.42
N ILE A 158 9.96 -2.14 -14.88
CA ILE A 158 9.70 -0.92 -15.66
C ILE A 158 10.99 -0.20 -16.06
N THR A 159 12.02 -0.18 -15.20
CA THR A 159 13.29 0.49 -15.49
C THR A 159 14.53 -0.25 -14.98
N PRO A 160 15.57 -0.40 -15.82
CA PRO A 160 16.86 -0.94 -15.40
C PRO A 160 17.73 0.10 -14.66
N ILE A 161 17.38 1.40 -14.71
CA ILE A 161 18.23 2.48 -14.21
C ILE A 161 18.01 2.69 -12.69
N PRO A 162 19.03 2.49 -11.82
CA PRO A 162 18.87 2.62 -10.37
C PRO A 162 18.33 3.97 -9.91
N HIS A 163 18.79 5.07 -10.52
CA HIS A 163 18.31 6.41 -10.21
C HIS A 163 16.80 6.57 -10.42
N GLU A 164 16.25 6.04 -11.51
CA GLU A 164 14.79 6.10 -11.75
C GLU A 164 14.01 5.25 -10.74
N ARG A 165 14.58 4.12 -10.27
CA ARG A 165 13.95 3.31 -9.21
C ARG A 165 13.83 4.07 -7.90
N VAL A 166 14.85 4.86 -7.56
CA VAL A 166 14.84 5.74 -6.38
C VAL A 166 13.79 6.83 -6.56
N GLU A 167 13.74 7.47 -7.73
CA GLU A 167 12.75 8.51 -8.04
C GLU A 167 11.30 7.97 -7.96
N LEU A 168 11.03 6.79 -8.52
CA LEU A 168 9.70 6.15 -8.45
C LEU A 168 9.29 5.84 -7.02
N ASN A 169 10.21 5.36 -6.19
CA ASN A 169 9.96 5.12 -4.77
C ASN A 169 9.70 6.42 -4.00
N ALA A 170 10.46 7.48 -4.28
CA ALA A 170 10.26 8.79 -3.68
C ALA A 170 8.89 9.38 -4.04
N MET A 171 8.49 9.32 -5.31
CA MET A 171 7.16 9.76 -5.74
C MET A 171 6.04 8.93 -5.12
N ARG A 172 6.22 7.60 -4.99
CA ARG A 172 5.27 6.74 -4.28
C ARG A 172 5.12 7.16 -2.81
N TYR A 173 6.23 7.44 -2.13
CA TYR A 173 6.21 7.92 -0.74
C TYR A 173 5.52 9.28 -0.60
N ALA A 174 5.73 10.20 -1.54
CA ALA A 174 5.00 11.48 -1.57
C ALA A 174 3.48 11.27 -1.69
N CYS A 175 3.04 10.31 -2.51
CA CYS A 175 1.63 9.92 -2.58
C CYS A 175 1.13 9.30 -1.26
N THR A 176 1.93 8.51 -0.56
CA THR A 176 1.60 7.98 0.77
C THR A 176 1.37 9.10 1.78
N VAL A 177 2.26 10.11 1.81
CA VAL A 177 2.14 11.29 2.68
C VAL A 177 0.86 12.05 2.35
N ALA A 178 0.61 12.35 1.08
CA ALA A 178 -0.61 13.03 0.63
C ALA A 178 -1.89 12.26 1.00
N SER A 179 -1.86 10.93 0.92
CA SER A 179 -2.98 10.06 1.27
C SER A 179 -3.33 10.15 2.76
N ASN A 180 -2.32 10.17 3.65
CA ASN A 180 -2.54 10.33 5.09
C ASN A 180 -3.13 11.70 5.43
N VAL A 181 -2.59 12.78 4.84
CA VAL A 181 -3.13 14.14 5.02
C VAL A 181 -4.57 14.23 4.54
N LEU A 182 -4.88 13.62 3.39
CA LEU A 182 -6.24 13.58 2.85
C LEU A 182 -7.20 12.87 3.80
N VAL A 183 -6.83 11.69 4.31
CA VAL A 183 -7.66 10.92 5.25
C VAL A 183 -7.96 11.71 6.51
N TYR A 184 -6.96 12.35 7.12
CA TYR A 184 -7.19 13.16 8.32
C TYR A 184 -8.06 14.39 8.03
N THR A 185 -7.86 15.04 6.89
CA THR A 185 -8.65 16.21 6.49
C THR A 185 -10.11 15.85 6.22
N VAL A 186 -10.35 14.75 5.48
CA VAL A 186 -11.70 14.23 5.19
C VAL A 186 -12.39 13.81 6.49
N THR A 187 -11.68 13.13 7.39
CA THR A 187 -12.23 12.69 8.68
C THR A 187 -12.59 13.88 9.57
N TRP A 188 -11.72 14.89 9.66
CA TRP A 188 -12.00 16.12 10.38
C TRP A 188 -13.24 16.84 9.83
N ALA A 189 -13.31 17.03 8.51
CA ALA A 189 -14.45 17.69 7.88
C ALA A 189 -15.76 16.91 8.10
N ALA A 190 -15.73 15.59 7.92
CA ALA A 190 -16.91 14.74 8.07
C ALA A 190 -17.43 14.71 9.51
N LEU A 191 -16.54 14.63 10.51
CA LEU A 191 -16.92 14.66 11.93
C LEU A 191 -17.36 16.06 12.39
N GLY A 192 -16.75 17.13 11.86
CA GLY A 192 -17.11 18.51 12.19
C GLY A 192 -18.46 18.94 11.61
N ILE A 193 -18.82 18.48 10.41
CA ILE A 193 -20.10 18.81 9.76
C ILE A 193 -21.26 17.98 10.36
N SER A 194 -21.01 16.72 10.72
CA SER A 194 -22.06 15.81 11.20
C SER A 194 -22.40 15.98 12.68
N GLY A 195 -21.61 16.79 13.42
CA GLY A 195 -21.75 16.90 14.85
C GLY A 195 -22.81 17.89 15.31
N THR A 196 -23.97 17.40 15.80
CA THR A 196 -24.99 18.25 16.45
C THR A 196 -24.58 18.68 17.87
N ASP A 197 -23.70 17.92 18.52
CA ASP A 197 -23.08 18.23 19.81
C ASP A 197 -21.56 18.29 19.66
N HIS A 198 -20.99 19.49 19.60
CA HIS A 198 -19.54 19.69 19.42
C HIS A 198 -18.69 19.17 20.59
N GLU A 199 -19.31 18.91 21.75
CA GLU A 199 -18.64 18.39 22.96
C GLU A 199 -18.66 16.85 23.07
N ALA A 200 -19.35 16.15 22.17
CA ALA A 200 -19.47 14.69 22.25
C ALA A 200 -18.17 13.96 21.83
N GLN A 201 -17.88 12.87 22.54
CA GLN A 201 -16.87 11.89 22.16
C GLN A 201 -17.36 11.02 20.99
N VAL A 202 -16.43 10.32 20.35
CA VAL A 202 -16.77 9.36 19.29
C VAL A 202 -17.65 8.25 19.86
N GLY A 203 -18.76 7.94 19.21
CA GLY A 203 -19.70 6.94 19.71
C GLY A 203 -20.55 6.27 18.63
N PRO A 204 -21.54 5.45 19.04
CA PRO A 204 -22.41 4.72 18.12
C PRO A 204 -23.09 5.58 17.02
N PRO A 205 -23.51 6.84 17.28
CA PRO A 205 -24.10 7.69 16.24
C PRO A 205 -23.15 8.02 15.08
N ASP A 206 -21.83 8.02 15.31
CA ASP A 206 -20.85 8.38 14.29
C ASP A 206 -20.60 7.22 13.29
N GLY A 207 -21.24 6.07 13.46
CA GLY A 207 -21.00 4.89 12.62
C GLY A 207 -21.28 5.13 11.13
N ASP A 208 -22.35 5.85 10.80
CA ASP A 208 -22.66 6.20 9.40
C ASP A 208 -21.63 7.20 8.84
N VAL A 209 -21.10 8.11 9.68
CA VAL A 209 -20.04 9.06 9.27
C VAL A 209 -18.76 8.33 8.91
N PHE A 210 -18.33 7.36 9.73
CA PHE A 210 -17.16 6.52 9.44
C PHE A 210 -17.34 5.69 8.17
N ARG A 211 -18.54 5.13 7.95
CA ARG A 211 -18.86 4.43 6.70
C ARG A 211 -18.70 5.36 5.51
N ASP A 212 -19.26 6.56 5.57
CA ASP A 212 -19.26 7.51 4.46
C ASP A 212 -17.83 8.01 4.16
N ILE A 213 -17.01 8.27 5.18
CA ILE A 213 -15.57 8.56 5.03
C ILE A 213 -14.89 7.43 4.25
N VAL A 214 -15.11 6.17 4.64
CA VAL A 214 -14.46 5.02 3.99
C VAL A 214 -14.92 4.86 2.55
N LEU A 215 -16.20 5.07 2.25
CA LEU A 215 -16.71 5.03 0.89
C LEU A 215 -16.04 6.10 0.01
N ILE A 216 -15.87 7.32 0.52
CA ILE A 216 -15.15 8.40 -0.18
C ILE A 216 -13.69 7.99 -0.42
N VAL A 217 -13.00 7.53 0.62
CA VAL A 217 -11.59 7.14 0.58
C VAL A 217 -11.37 5.99 -0.42
N VAL A 218 -12.21 4.96 -0.39
CA VAL A 218 -12.15 3.83 -1.33
C VAL A 218 -12.48 4.27 -2.75
N ALA A 219 -13.46 5.17 -2.96
CA ALA A 219 -13.78 5.69 -4.29
C ALA A 219 -12.60 6.47 -4.91
N ILE A 220 -11.96 7.34 -4.12
CA ILE A 220 -10.76 8.08 -4.53
C ILE A 220 -9.62 7.11 -4.85
N GLY A 221 -9.36 6.14 -3.97
CA GLY A 221 -8.33 5.13 -4.17
C GLY A 221 -8.58 4.27 -5.42
N ALA A 222 -9.82 3.83 -5.64
CA ALA A 222 -10.21 3.04 -6.80
C ALA A 222 -10.03 3.83 -8.10
N PHE A 223 -10.33 5.13 -8.09
CA PHE A 223 -10.06 6.02 -9.22
C PHE A 223 -8.56 6.09 -9.56
N PHE A 224 -7.68 6.24 -8.57
CA PHE A 224 -6.23 6.24 -8.81
C PHE A 224 -5.70 4.86 -9.24
N SER A 225 -6.23 3.78 -8.67
CA SER A 225 -5.90 2.42 -9.12
C SER A 225 -6.32 2.20 -10.58
N LEU A 226 -7.49 2.72 -11.00
CA LEU A 226 -7.92 2.68 -12.39
C LEU A 226 -6.93 3.44 -13.30
N ILE A 227 -6.46 4.63 -12.90
CA ILE A 227 -5.44 5.38 -13.66
C ILE A 227 -4.16 4.54 -13.84
N PHE A 228 -3.66 3.94 -12.76
CA PHE A 228 -2.49 3.04 -12.83
C PHE A 228 -2.72 1.88 -13.80
N HIS A 229 -3.91 1.27 -13.75
CA HIS A 229 -4.27 0.14 -14.58
C HIS A 229 -4.39 0.50 -16.07
N LEU A 230 -4.88 1.71 -16.39
CA LEU A 230 -5.03 2.21 -17.77
C LEU A 230 -3.72 2.75 -18.37
N VAL A 231 -2.89 3.46 -17.60
CA VAL A 231 -1.74 4.19 -18.13
C VAL A 231 -0.46 3.36 -18.12
N VAL A 232 -0.19 2.62 -17.06
CA VAL A 232 1.03 1.81 -16.97
C VAL A 232 0.84 0.59 -17.85
N ARG A 233 1.73 0.30 -18.80
CA ARG A 233 1.69 -1.01 -19.51
C ARG A 233 2.65 -1.96 -18.83
N ASP A 234 2.22 -3.21 -18.68
CA ASP A 234 3.11 -4.26 -18.20
C ASP A 234 4.14 -4.58 -19.30
N PRO A 235 5.45 -4.47 -19.03
CA PRO A 235 6.51 -4.82 -19.99
C PRO A 235 6.39 -6.25 -20.52
N SER A 236 5.84 -7.18 -19.74
CA SER A 236 5.65 -8.58 -20.14
C SER A 236 4.68 -8.76 -21.32
N ARG A 237 3.89 -7.74 -21.69
CA ARG A 237 3.01 -7.76 -22.88
C ARG A 237 3.78 -7.64 -24.21
N GLY A 238 5.08 -7.34 -24.18
CA GLY A 238 5.90 -6.99 -25.34
C GLY A 238 6.43 -8.14 -26.19
N GLY A 239 5.77 -9.30 -26.26
CA GLY A 239 6.23 -10.47 -27.04
C GLY A 239 6.30 -10.33 -28.57
N ARG A 240 6.40 -9.11 -29.14
CA ARG A 240 6.47 -8.90 -30.60
C ARG A 240 7.20 -7.64 -31.09
N ARG A 241 7.80 -6.83 -30.21
CA ARG A 241 8.61 -5.64 -30.59
C ARG A 241 10.10 -5.78 -30.31
N GLU A 242 10.53 -7.00 -30.03
CA GLU A 242 11.79 -7.33 -29.35
C GLU A 242 13.05 -7.38 -30.22
N SER A 243 13.01 -7.24 -31.55
CA SER A 243 14.25 -7.38 -32.33
C SER A 243 15.24 -6.21 -32.16
N ARG A 244 14.80 -5.05 -31.66
CA ARG A 244 15.65 -3.85 -31.52
C ARG A 244 15.89 -3.42 -30.06
N SER A 245 15.00 -3.80 -29.12
CA SER A 245 15.20 -3.61 -27.67
C SER A 245 16.12 -4.69 -27.10
N ARG A 246 16.02 -5.94 -27.57
CA ARG A 246 16.81 -7.06 -27.05
C ARG A 246 18.31 -6.78 -27.06
N HIS A 247 18.85 -6.16 -28.10
CA HIS A 247 20.30 -5.96 -28.18
C HIS A 247 20.82 -4.91 -27.16
N THR A 248 20.01 -3.90 -26.85
CA THR A 248 20.35 -2.88 -25.85
C THR A 248 20.06 -3.38 -24.43
N ASP A 249 18.94 -4.08 -24.23
CA ASP A 249 18.61 -4.73 -22.96
C ASP A 249 19.62 -5.81 -22.61
N GLU A 250 20.11 -6.59 -23.57
CA GLU A 250 21.12 -7.65 -23.37
C GLU A 250 22.50 -7.06 -23.06
N TYR A 251 22.86 -5.91 -23.63
CA TYR A 251 24.08 -5.17 -23.29
C TYR A 251 24.02 -4.54 -21.89
N ILE A 252 22.89 -3.93 -21.52
CA ILE A 252 22.68 -3.38 -20.17
C ILE A 252 22.57 -4.53 -19.15
N ARG A 253 21.89 -5.63 -19.50
CA ARG A 253 21.87 -6.85 -18.69
C ARG A 253 23.26 -7.40 -18.52
N SER A 254 24.09 -7.49 -19.57
CA SER A 254 25.45 -8.00 -19.45
C SER A 254 26.31 -7.11 -18.54
N LEU A 255 26.14 -5.79 -18.62
CA LEU A 255 26.84 -4.84 -17.73
C LEU A 255 26.41 -4.94 -16.26
N VAL A 256 25.15 -5.31 -15.98
CA VAL A 256 24.60 -5.42 -14.61
C VAL A 256 24.71 -6.85 -14.04
N LEU A 257 24.59 -7.87 -14.89
CA LEU A 257 24.68 -9.30 -14.55
C LEU A 257 26.11 -9.71 -14.24
N ASP A 258 27.11 -9.12 -14.92
CA ASP A 258 28.54 -9.43 -14.66
C ASP A 258 28.98 -9.03 -13.23
N ARG A 259 28.16 -8.21 -12.53
CA ARG A 259 28.45 -7.75 -11.16
C ARG A 259 27.63 -8.42 -10.06
N SER A 260 26.63 -9.24 -10.40
CA SER A 260 25.67 -9.78 -9.43
C SER A 260 25.71 -11.31 -9.41
N CYS A 261 26.50 -11.90 -8.52
CA CYS A 261 26.33 -13.30 -8.14
C CYS A 261 24.86 -13.52 -7.73
N HIS A 262 24.12 -14.30 -8.51
CA HIS A 262 22.72 -14.60 -8.23
C HIS A 262 22.62 -15.37 -6.90
N PHE A 263 22.22 -14.68 -5.84
CA PHE A 263 21.77 -15.35 -4.61
C PHE A 263 20.48 -16.12 -4.91
N VAL A 264 20.47 -17.42 -4.62
CA VAL A 264 19.21 -18.17 -4.58
C VAL A 264 18.44 -17.67 -3.35
N TRP A 265 17.10 -17.64 -3.38
CA TRP A 265 16.28 -17.12 -2.25
C TRP A 265 16.67 -17.72 -0.89
N LYS A 266 17.09 -18.99 -0.87
CA LYS A 266 17.56 -19.68 0.34
C LYS A 266 18.87 -19.12 0.92
N ASP A 267 19.70 -18.49 0.10
CA ASP A 267 20.99 -17.95 0.54
C ASP A 267 20.82 -16.66 1.35
N TRP A 268 19.69 -15.95 1.20
CA TRP A 268 19.35 -14.80 2.05
C TRP A 268 19.23 -15.17 3.53
N PHE A 269 18.76 -16.39 3.84
CA PHE A 269 18.66 -16.85 5.23
C PHE A 269 20.02 -17.14 5.88
N LYS A 270 21.11 -17.17 5.12
CA LYS A 270 22.46 -17.33 5.65
C LYS A 270 23.16 -16.00 5.92
N GLU A 271 22.64 -14.91 5.33
CA GLU A 271 23.28 -13.61 5.37
C GLU A 271 22.97 -12.88 6.68
N LYS A 272 24.00 -12.48 7.44
CA LYS A 272 23.80 -11.80 8.73
C LYS A 272 23.19 -10.41 8.56
N ALA A 273 23.56 -9.71 7.49
CA ALA A 273 23.03 -8.39 7.20
C ALA A 273 21.51 -8.41 6.97
N PHE A 274 20.96 -9.50 6.41
CA PHE A 274 19.53 -9.67 6.20
C PHE A 274 18.75 -9.58 7.52
N TYR A 275 19.17 -10.32 8.55
CA TYR A 275 18.52 -10.31 9.86
C TYR A 275 18.65 -8.96 10.57
N LEU A 276 19.80 -8.30 10.47
CA LEU A 276 20.01 -6.98 11.09
C LEU A 276 19.08 -5.92 10.48
N VAL A 277 19.01 -5.85 9.15
CA VAL A 277 18.13 -4.92 8.44
C VAL A 277 16.66 -5.25 8.71
N ALA A 278 16.28 -6.53 8.68
CA ALA A 278 14.93 -6.98 8.99
C ALA A 278 14.52 -6.58 10.41
N LEU A 279 15.38 -6.81 11.41
CA LEU A 279 15.09 -6.48 12.81
C LEU A 279 14.95 -4.97 13.02
N LEU A 280 15.87 -4.18 12.47
CA LEU A 280 15.82 -2.71 12.53
C LEU A 280 14.53 -2.18 11.88
N TYR A 281 14.20 -2.68 10.69
CA TYR A 281 12.99 -2.31 9.97
C TYR A 281 11.73 -2.69 10.77
N MET A 282 11.69 -3.90 11.34
CA MET A 282 10.56 -4.39 12.15
C MET A 282 10.33 -3.52 13.37
N PHE A 283 11.37 -3.17 14.14
CA PHE A 283 11.22 -2.28 15.30
C PHE A 283 10.78 -0.89 14.91
N THR A 284 11.34 -0.34 13.82
CA THR A 284 10.95 0.98 13.32
C THR A 284 9.48 1.00 12.91
N ARG A 285 9.03 -0.01 12.14
CA ARG A 285 7.63 -0.15 11.73
C ARG A 285 6.71 -0.37 12.91
N LEU A 286 7.09 -1.21 13.87
CA LEU A 286 6.29 -1.46 15.06
C LEU A 286 6.10 -0.16 15.86
N TYR A 287 7.16 0.60 16.08
CA TYR A 287 7.09 1.89 16.77
C TYR A 287 6.15 2.87 16.05
N VAL A 288 6.31 3.06 14.74
CA VAL A 288 5.45 3.97 13.96
C VAL A 288 3.98 3.53 14.01
N ASN A 289 3.70 2.24 13.79
CA ASN A 289 2.36 1.70 13.80
C ASN A 289 1.70 1.81 15.19
N LEU A 290 2.44 1.52 16.26
CA LEU A 290 1.93 1.68 17.63
C LEU A 290 1.58 3.14 17.93
N ASN A 291 2.45 4.09 17.58
CA ASN A 291 2.12 5.51 17.75
C ASN A 291 0.85 5.88 16.98
N GLN A 292 0.76 5.52 15.71
CA GLN A 292 -0.39 5.86 14.87
C GLN A 292 -1.72 5.28 15.42
N VAL A 293 -1.70 4.03 15.92
CA VAL A 293 -2.88 3.37 16.49
C VAL A 293 -3.26 3.94 17.86
N TYR A 294 -2.29 4.15 18.74
CA TYR A 294 -2.57 4.49 20.14
C TYR A 294 -2.81 5.98 20.35
N ILE A 295 -2.36 6.89 19.47
CA ILE A 295 -2.65 8.33 19.62
C ILE A 295 -4.17 8.53 19.68
N SER A 296 -4.92 8.10 18.68
CA SER A 296 -6.38 8.30 18.65
C SER A 296 -7.10 7.64 19.81
N LEU A 297 -6.63 6.47 20.25
CA LEU A 297 -7.16 5.76 21.40
C LEU A 297 -6.92 6.54 22.70
N TYR A 298 -5.70 7.03 22.91
CA TYR A 298 -5.31 7.83 24.08
C TYR A 298 -6.11 9.13 24.20
N LEU A 299 -6.37 9.81 23.07
CA LEU A 299 -7.18 11.02 23.03
C LEU A 299 -8.62 10.79 23.50
N GLN A 300 -9.20 9.62 23.18
CA GLN A 300 -10.58 9.28 23.54
C GLN A 300 -10.70 8.62 24.91
N ASP A 301 -9.80 7.69 25.26
CA ASP A 301 -9.90 6.90 26.49
C ASP A 301 -9.34 7.65 27.72
N THR A 302 -8.20 8.32 27.56
CA THR A 302 -7.50 8.97 28.69
C THR A 302 -7.79 10.46 28.77
N LEU A 303 -7.70 11.19 27.65
CA LEU A 303 -7.88 12.64 27.65
C LEU A 303 -9.35 13.07 27.50
N LEU A 304 -10.25 12.13 27.19
CA LEU A 304 -11.69 12.35 27.03
C LEU A 304 -12.01 13.52 26.08
N LEU A 305 -11.21 13.69 25.03
CA LEU A 305 -11.33 14.83 24.12
C LEU A 305 -12.48 14.65 23.12
N ARG A 306 -12.92 15.79 22.60
CA ARG A 306 -13.94 15.92 21.57
C ARG A 306 -13.62 15.07 20.34
N ARG A 307 -14.65 14.57 19.66
CA ARG A 307 -14.50 13.71 18.47
C ARG A 307 -13.67 14.32 17.33
N GLU A 308 -13.61 15.65 17.18
CA GLU A 308 -12.79 16.27 16.13
C GLU A 308 -11.27 16.10 16.41
N SER A 309 -10.88 15.92 17.67
CA SER A 309 -9.48 15.81 18.07
C SER A 309 -8.79 14.55 17.55
N ILE A 310 -9.54 13.47 17.27
CA ILE A 310 -8.97 12.24 16.67
C ILE A 310 -8.53 12.44 15.22
N ALA A 311 -8.92 13.54 14.57
CA ALA A 311 -8.42 13.88 13.23
C ALA A 311 -7.36 14.97 13.28
N ILE A 312 -7.60 16.04 14.05
CA ILE A 312 -6.70 17.21 14.10
C ILE A 312 -5.34 16.85 14.71
N ILE A 313 -5.31 16.13 15.83
CA ILE A 313 -4.05 15.89 16.55
C ILE A 313 -3.14 14.96 15.74
N PRO A 314 -3.59 13.80 15.23
CA PRO A 314 -2.78 13.01 14.31
C PRO A 314 -2.33 13.78 13.07
N LEU A 315 -3.16 14.66 12.51
CA LEU A 315 -2.78 15.50 11.38
C LEU A 315 -1.62 16.44 11.73
N VAL A 316 -1.74 17.19 12.83
CA VAL A 316 -0.69 18.12 13.28
C VAL A 316 0.60 17.37 13.58
N MET A 317 0.52 16.23 14.28
CA MET A 317 1.68 15.38 14.55
C MET A 317 2.32 14.88 13.26
N TYR A 318 1.52 14.39 12.32
CA TYR A 318 2.01 13.87 11.05
C TYR A 318 2.69 14.97 10.22
N VAL A 319 2.06 16.13 10.07
CA VAL A 319 2.62 17.27 9.32
C VAL A 319 3.87 17.84 9.99
N SER A 320 3.92 17.86 11.32
CA SER A 320 5.10 18.33 12.06
C SER A 320 6.32 17.40 11.93
N GLY A 321 6.08 16.13 11.59
CA GLY A 321 7.11 15.11 11.42
C GLY A 321 7.58 14.89 9.98
N LEU A 322 6.99 15.60 9.00
CA LEU A 322 7.40 15.58 7.59
C LEU A 322 8.68 16.40 7.35
#